data_AF-A0A3D2L985-F1
#
_entry.id   AF-A0A3D2L985-F1
#
_cell.length_a   1.000
_cell.length_b   1.000
_cell.length_c   1.000
_cell.angle_alpha   90.00
_cell.angle_beta   90.00
_cell.angle_gamma   90.00
#
_symmetry.space_group_name_H-M   'P 1'
#
loop_
_entity.id
_entity.type
_entity.pdbx_description
1 polymer ?
#
loop_
_entity_poly.entity_id
_entity_poly.type
_entity_poly.pdbx_seq_one_letter_code
_entity_poly.pdbx_strand_id
1 'polypeptide(L)'
;MADDFYTPKATERLALLNVLGVDLSALDFRARAAIEALCDEVLVLREDADELRDALDEAVSLADNDALCPVFNRRAFKREIRREIALAARFRTPLSMIYIDLDHFKQVNDVFG
;
A
#
# COMPACT_ATOMS: atom_id res chain seq x y z
N MET A 1 -22.13 -12.18 -5.68
CA MET A 1 -20.98 -11.42 -6.20
C MET A 1 -20.05 -12.50 -6.72
N ALA A 2 -19.94 -12.66 -8.04
CA ALA A 2 -19.07 -13.70 -8.58
C ALA A 2 -17.63 -13.25 -8.29
N ASP A 3 -16.88 -14.07 -7.54
CA ASP A 3 -15.43 -13.92 -7.43
C ASP A 3 -14.86 -14.01 -8.85
N ASP A 4 -14.37 -12.89 -9.35
CA ASP A 4 -13.61 -12.85 -10.59
C ASP A 4 -12.19 -13.31 -10.23
N PHE A 5 -12.03 -14.62 -10.02
CA PHE A 5 -10.74 -15.19 -9.63
C PHE A 5 -9.70 -14.86 -10.71
N TYR A 6 -8.62 -14.19 -10.29
CA TYR A 6 -7.50 -13.91 -11.16
C TYR A 6 -7.01 -15.21 -11.79
N THR A 7 -6.97 -15.22 -13.14
CA THR A 7 -6.52 -16.38 -13.91
C THR A 7 -5.22 -15.99 -14.60
N PRO A 8 -4.09 -16.62 -14.24
CA PRO A 8 -2.79 -16.32 -14.84
C PRO A 8 -2.82 -16.49 -16.37
N LYS A 9 -2.36 -15.47 -17.08
CA LYS A 9 -2.22 -15.53 -18.54
C LYS A 9 -0.96 -16.30 -18.91
N ALA A 10 -1.00 -16.98 -20.05
CA ALA A 10 0.15 -17.69 -20.59
C ALA A 10 1.39 -16.79 -20.77
N THR A 11 1.19 -15.50 -21.05
CA THR A 11 2.27 -14.50 -21.15
C THR A 11 2.95 -14.22 -19.81
N GLU A 12 2.20 -14.17 -18.71
CA GLU A 12 2.72 -13.90 -17.37
C GLU A 12 3.50 -15.11 -16.85
N ARG A 13 2.97 -16.32 -17.10
CA ARG A 13 3.69 -17.57 -16.81
C ARG A 13 5.01 -17.63 -17.56
N LEU A 14 5.01 -17.32 -18.86
CA LEU A 14 6.22 -17.32 -19.67
C LEU A 14 7.23 -16.27 -19.17
N ALA A 15 6.77 -15.08 -18.79
CA ALA A 15 7.62 -14.05 -18.21
C ALA A 15 8.25 -14.51 -16.88
N LEU A 16 7.47 -15.12 -15.99
CA LEU A 16 7.97 -15.64 -14.72
C LEU A 16 9.01 -16.75 -14.92
N LEU A 17 8.73 -17.70 -15.82
CA LEU A 17 9.66 -18.77 -16.16
C LEU A 17 10.98 -18.23 -16.73
N ASN A 18 10.92 -17.21 -17.59
CA ASN A 18 12.10 -16.54 -18.14
C ASN A 18 12.92 -15.85 -17.05
N VAL A 19 12.27 -15.14 -16.11
CA VAL A 19 12.93 -14.48 -14.97
C VAL A 19 13.62 -15.51 -14.07
N LEU A 20 13.00 -16.68 -13.87
CA LEU A 20 13.56 -17.77 -13.07
C LEU A 20 14.61 -18.60 -13.83
N GLY A 21 14.82 -18.35 -15.13
CA GLY A 21 15.76 -19.10 -15.96
C GLY A 21 15.36 -20.56 -16.18
N VAL A 22 14.06 -20.87 -16.15
CA VAL A 22 13.55 -22.24 -16.28
C VAL A 22 13.24 -22.56 -17.74
N ASP A 23 13.97 -23.52 -18.30
CA ASP A 23 13.67 -24.09 -19.61
C ASP A 23 12.77 -25.34 -19.48
N LEU A 24 11.50 -25.19 -19.86
CA LEU A 24 10.52 -26.27 -19.80
C LEU A 24 10.74 -27.36 -20.85
N SER A 25 11.51 -27.10 -21.92
CA SER A 25 11.73 -28.07 -22.99
C SER A 25 12.69 -29.19 -22.58
N ALA A 26 13.54 -28.93 -21.60
CA ALA A 26 14.49 -29.88 -21.03
C ALA A 26 13.88 -30.80 -19.95
N LEU A 27 12.61 -30.57 -19.58
CA LEU A 27 11.94 -31.28 -18.50
C LEU A 27 11.05 -32.42 -19.01
N ASP A 28 10.86 -33.43 -18.16
CA ASP A 28 9.85 -34.45 -18.41
C ASP A 28 8.42 -33.88 -18.24
N PHE A 29 7.42 -34.63 -18.73
CA PHE A 29 6.03 -34.20 -18.68
C PHE A 29 5.52 -33.90 -17.26
N ARG A 30 5.94 -34.68 -16.26
CA ARG A 30 5.47 -34.51 -14.87
C ARG A 30 6.10 -33.30 -14.22
N ALA A 31 7.40 -33.11 -14.40
CA ALA A 31 8.15 -31.96 -13.90
C ALA A 31 7.66 -30.67 -14.56
N ARG A 32 7.38 -30.70 -15.87
CA ARG A 32 6.80 -29.57 -16.58
C ARG A 32 5.42 -29.20 -16.03
N ALA A 33 4.51 -30.17 -15.91
CA ALA A 33 3.17 -29.91 -15.38
C ALA A 33 3.20 -29.38 -13.94
N ALA A 34 4.10 -29.91 -13.10
CA ALA A 34 4.28 -29.42 -11.73
C ALA A 34 4.79 -27.98 -11.69
N ILE A 35 5.78 -27.63 -12.52
CA ILE A 35 6.31 -26.27 -12.58
C ILE A 35 5.27 -25.30 -13.13
N GLU A 36 4.52 -25.67 -14.18
CA GLU A 36 3.44 -24.83 -14.72
C GLU A 36 2.38 -24.55 -13.64
N ALA A 37 1.96 -25.57 -12.89
CA ALA A 37 1.01 -25.42 -11.78
C ALA A 37 1.55 -24.53 -10.64
N LEU A 38 2.82 -24.69 -10.27
CA LEU A 38 3.45 -23.83 -9.27
C LEU A 38 3.60 -22.38 -9.75
N CYS A 39 3.88 -22.17 -11.03
CA CYS A 39 3.94 -20.82 -11.59
C CYS A 39 2.58 -20.15 -11.55
N ASP A 40 1.51 -20.88 -11.88
CA ASP A 40 0.15 -20.36 -11.79
C ASP A 40 -0.21 -19.99 -10.36
N GLU A 41 0.08 -20.86 -9.38
CA GLU A 41 -0.14 -20.57 -7.97
C GLU A 41 0.63 -19.33 -7.50
N VAL A 42 1.90 -19.19 -7.90
CA VAL A 42 2.71 -18.01 -7.56
C VAL A 42 2.15 -16.74 -8.16
N LEU A 43 1.60 -16.80 -9.38
CA LEU A 43 1.00 -15.63 -10.02
C LEU A 43 -0.30 -15.22 -9.32
N VAL A 44 -1.17 -16.18 -8.96
CA VAL A 44 -2.37 -15.91 -8.17
C VAL A 44 -2.03 -15.28 -6.82
N LEU A 45 -1.11 -15.90 -6.06
CA LEU A 45 -0.71 -15.38 -4.75
C LEU A 45 -0.08 -13.99 -4.82
N ARG A 46 0.58 -13.65 -5.92
CA ARG A 46 1.15 -12.31 -6.12
C ARG A 46 0.05 -11.27 -6.35
N GLU A 47 -0.94 -11.60 -7.18
CA GLU A 47 -2.08 -10.71 -7.41
C GLU A 47 -2.83 -10.45 -6.11
N ASP A 48 -3.18 -11.49 -5.36
CA ASP A 48 -3.87 -11.36 -4.07
C ASP A 48 -3.07 -10.49 -3.08
N ALA A 49 -1.74 -10.66 -3.06
CA ALA A 49 -0.87 -9.87 -2.18
C ALA A 49 -0.79 -8.39 -2.58
N ASP A 50 -0.87 -8.10 -3.88
CA ASP A 50 -0.90 -6.73 -4.39
C ASP A 50 -2.26 -6.08 -4.14
N GLU A 51 -3.39 -6.80 -4.34
CA GLU A 51 -4.73 -6.32 -3.98
C GLU A 51 -4.85 -5.99 -2.49
N LEU A 52 -4.34 -6.88 -1.62
CA LEU A 52 -4.32 -6.64 -0.18
C LEU A 52 -3.45 -5.43 0.20
N ARG A 53 -2.37 -5.20 -0.54
CA ARG A 53 -1.49 -4.04 -0.31
C ARG A 53 -2.21 -2.75 -0.70
N ASP A 54 -2.85 -2.71 -1.85
CA ASP A 54 -3.60 -1.54 -2.32
C ASP A 54 -4.76 -1.21 -1.36
N ALA A 55 -5.52 -2.23 -0.93
CA ALA A 55 -6.59 -2.05 0.05
C ALA A 55 -6.06 -1.55 1.41
N LEU A 56 -4.88 -2.02 1.83
CA LEU A 56 -4.23 -1.54 3.04
C LEU A 56 -3.80 -0.08 2.90
N ASP A 57 -3.20 0.29 1.77
CA ASP A 57 -2.74 1.66 1.52
C ASP A 57 -3.91 2.64 1.46
N GLU A 58 -5.03 2.26 0.85
CA GLU A 58 -6.27 3.03 0.88
C GLU A 58 -6.81 3.18 2.30
N ALA A 59 -6.90 2.08 3.06
CA ALA A 59 -7.37 2.10 4.43
C ALA A 59 -6.49 2.97 5.34
N VAL A 60 -5.17 2.92 5.16
CA VAL A 60 -4.20 3.79 5.86
C VAL A 60 -4.43 5.24 5.48
N SER A 61 -4.57 5.55 4.18
CA SER A 61 -4.83 6.90 3.70
C SER A 61 -6.10 7.48 4.31
N LEU A 62 -7.21 6.72 4.32
CA LEU A 62 -8.47 7.14 4.93
C LEU A 62 -8.36 7.30 6.46
N ALA A 63 -7.56 6.44 7.12
CA ALA A 63 -7.38 6.50 8.56
C ALA A 63 -6.47 7.65 9.01
N ASP A 64 -5.57 8.13 8.16
CA ASP A 64 -4.53 9.11 8.50
C ASP A 64 -4.77 10.52 7.94
N ASN A 65 -5.63 10.70 6.94
CA ASN A 65 -5.94 12.01 6.38
C ASN A 65 -7.22 12.62 6.95
N ASP A 66 -7.29 13.95 6.92
CA ASP A 66 -8.51 14.70 7.23
C ASP A 66 -9.47 14.66 6.04
N ALA A 67 -10.78 14.60 6.31
CA ALA A 67 -11.80 14.47 5.26
C ALA A 67 -12.09 15.79 4.52
N LEU A 68 -11.79 16.94 5.14
CA LEU A 68 -12.07 18.27 4.58
C LEU A 68 -10.85 18.87 3.90
N CYS A 69 -9.65 18.49 4.31
CA CYS A 69 -8.39 19.02 3.81
C CYS A 69 -7.40 17.89 3.52
N PRO A 70 -6.58 17.98 2.45
CA PRO A 70 -5.58 16.95 2.12
C PRO A 70 -4.34 17.06 3.02
N VAL A 71 -4.55 16.92 4.32
CA VAL A 71 -3.52 16.97 5.37
C VAL A 71 -3.72 15.81 6.34
N PHE A 72 -2.67 15.47 7.09
CA PHE A 72 -2.81 14.51 8.18
C PHE A 72 -3.86 14.95 9.20
N ASN A 73 -4.72 14.02 9.56
CA ASN A 73 -5.64 14.21 10.67
C ASN A 73 -4.88 14.23 12.01
N ARG A 74 -5.61 14.54 13.07
CA ARG A 74 -5.05 14.65 14.42
C ARG A 74 -4.36 13.36 14.91
N ARG A 75 -4.84 12.18 14.51
CA ARG A 75 -4.26 10.89 14.92
C ARG A 75 -2.90 10.69 14.25
N ALA A 76 -2.83 10.88 12.93
CA ALA A 76 -1.59 10.79 12.16
C ALA A 76 -0.57 11.83 12.61
N PHE A 77 -0.97 13.09 12.79
CA PHE A 77 -0.11 14.15 13.32
C PHE A 77 0.54 13.76 14.66
N LYS A 78 -0.24 13.24 15.61
CA LYS A 78 0.28 12.78 16.91
C LYS A 78 1.28 11.63 16.80
N ARG A 79 1.16 10.78 15.78
CA ARG A 79 2.11 9.68 15.53
C ARG A 79 3.40 10.24 14.95
N GLU A 80 3.32 11.05 13.90
CA GLU A 80 4.51 11.60 13.22
C GLU A 80 5.29 12.57 14.11
N ILE A 81 4.63 13.46 14.85
CA ILE A 81 5.35 14.40 15.74
C ILE A 81 6.14 13.66 16.83
N ARG A 82 5.63 12.54 17.35
CA ARG A 82 6.36 11.71 18.32
C ARG A 82 7.60 11.07 17.71
N ARG A 83 7.50 10.63 16.46
CA ARG A 83 8.63 10.09 15.69
C ARG A 83 9.69 11.16 15.46
N GLU A 84 9.30 12.35 15.02
CA GLU A 84 10.22 13.46 14.74
C GLU A 84 10.92 13.96 16.02
N ILE A 85 10.20 14.06 17.14
CA ILE A 85 10.81 14.39 18.45
C ILE A 85 11.88 13.36 18.82
N ALA A 86 11.61 12.06 18.64
CA ALA A 86 12.57 11.00 18.95
C ALA A 86 13.80 11.05 18.03
N LEU A 87 13.61 11.34 16.73
CA LEU A 87 14.69 11.52 15.77
C LEU A 87 15.55 12.74 16.11
N ALA A 88 14.92 13.89 16.38
CA ALA A 88 15.61 15.11 16.77
C ALA A 88 16.44 14.92 18.04
N ALA A 89 15.88 14.23 19.05
CA ALA A 89 16.61 13.88 20.27
C ALA A 89 17.81 12.96 20.00
N ARG A 90 17.64 11.95 19.13
CA ARG A 90 18.70 10.99 18.77
C ARG A 90 19.87 11.67 18.04
N PHE A 91 19.56 12.53 17.09
CA PHE A 91 20.57 13.19 16.24
C PHE A 91 21.00 14.56 16.77
N ARG A 92 20.41 15.03 17.88
CA ARG A 92 20.65 16.35 18.49
C ARG A 92 20.44 17.50 17.52
N THR A 93 19.42 17.38 16.67
CA THR A 93 19.03 18.43 15.72
C THR A 93 17.93 19.29 16.32
N PRO A 94 17.93 20.62 16.08
CA PRO A 94 16.82 21.47 16.51
C PRO A 94 15.53 21.07 15.78
N LEU A 95 14.40 21.13 16.50
CA LEU A 95 13.07 20.87 15.97
C LEU A 95 12.15 22.05 16.33
N SER A 96 11.39 22.52 15.35
CA SER A 96 10.40 23.60 15.52
C SER A 96 9.02 23.11 15.08
N MET A 97 7.96 23.67 15.68
CA MET A 97 6.58 23.36 15.35
C MET A 97 5.78 24.66 15.23
N ILE A 98 4.91 24.73 14.22
CA ILE A 98 3.97 25.84 14.03
C ILE A 98 2.56 25.29 14.23
N TYR A 99 1.77 26.01 15.01
CA TYR A 99 0.34 25.73 15.20
C TYR A 99 -0.44 26.92 14.67
N ILE A 100 -1.39 26.65 13.77
CA ILE A 100 -2.19 27.67 13.09
C ILE A 100 -3.64 27.43 13.51
N ASP A 101 -4.31 28.51 13.92
CA ASP A 101 -5.73 28.51 14.25
C ASP A 101 -6.44 29.58 13.41
N LEU A 102 -7.71 29.36 13.08
CA LEU A 102 -8.52 30.32 12.33
C LEU A 102 -9.29 31.21 13.29
N ASP A 103 -8.86 32.46 13.40
CA ASP A 103 -9.53 33.44 14.25
C ASP A 103 -11.00 33.65 13.84
N HIS A 104 -11.88 33.70 14.84
CA HIS A 104 -13.32 33.93 14.66
C HIS A 104 -14.04 32.94 13.72
N PHE A 105 -13.47 31.77 13.43
CA PHE A 105 -14.07 30.80 12.49
C PHE A 105 -15.50 30.38 12.86
N LYS A 106 -15.83 30.37 14.16
CA LYS A 106 -17.20 30.14 14.62
C LYS A 106 -18.20 31.13 14.01
N GLN A 107 -17.86 32.42 13.91
CA GLN A 107 -18.76 33.43 13.34
C GLN A 107 -19.02 33.17 11.86
N VAL A 108 -18.01 32.68 11.14
CA VAL A 108 -18.15 32.29 9.73
C VAL A 108 -19.15 31.14 9.61
N ASN A 109 -18.97 30.05 10.36
CA ASN A 109 -19.94 28.94 10.35
C ASN A 109 -21.34 29.38 10.80
N ASP A 110 -21.44 30.22 11.84
CA ASP A 110 -22.73 30.72 12.33
C ASP A 110 -23.45 31.60 11.28
N VAL A 111 -22.73 32.26 10.36
CA VAL A 111 -23.29 33.10 9.28
C VAL A 111 -23.58 32.32 8.00
N PHE A 112 -22.68 31.41 7.60
CA PHE A 112 -22.70 30.78 6.28
C PHE A 112 -23.14 29.30 6.28
N GLY A 113 -23.11 28.64 7.45
CA GLY A 113 -23.39 27.20 7.58
C GLY A 113 -22.13 26.35 7.51
#